data_AF-A0A429MJJ2-F1
#
_entry.id   AF-A0A429MJJ2-F1
#
_cell.length_a   1.000
_cell.length_b   1.000
_cell.length_c   1.000
_cell.angle_alpha   90.00
_cell.angle_beta   90.00
_cell.angle_gamma   90.00
#
_symmetry.space_group_name_H-M   'P 1'
#
loop_
_entity.id
_entity.type
_entity.pdbx_description
1 polymer ?
#
loop_
_entity_poly.entity_id
_entity_poly.type
_entity_poly.pdbx_seq_one_letter_code
_entity_poly.pdbx_strand_id
1 'polypeptide(L)' 'VEHRLVKVIPKEFILDAHHWLILHGRYCCIARKPKCSECVVADVCNWPDRFEFGAQKQIAVKNIEAE' A
#
# COMPACT_ATOMS: atom_id res chain seq x y z
N VAL A 1 5.83 -3.67 16.00
CA VAL A 1 5.06 -3.26 14.80
C VAL A 1 3.56 -3.26 15.10
N GLU A 2 3.02 -4.36 15.63
CA GLU A 2 1.60 -4.53 15.97
C GLU A 2 0.95 -3.37 16.74
N HIS A 3 1.56 -2.92 17.85
CA HIS A 3 1.02 -1.79 18.64
C HIS A 3 0.83 -0.48 17.86
N ARG A 4 1.59 -0.26 16.77
CA ARG A 4 1.42 0.93 15.93
C ARG A 4 0.25 0.77 14.96
N LEU A 5 0.03 -0.45 14.46
CA LEU A 5 -1.07 -0.77 13.56
C LEU A 5 -2.42 -0.69 14.27
N VAL A 6 -2.54 -1.27 15.47
CA VAL A 6 -3.78 -1.23 16.27
C VAL A 6 -4.20 0.20 16.65
N LYS A 7 -3.24 1.14 16.73
CA LYS A 7 -3.53 2.55 17.03
C LYS A 7 -4.13 3.33 15.85
N VAL A 8 -3.88 2.91 14.61
CA VAL A 8 -4.25 3.68 13.41
C VAL A 8 -5.35 3.01 12.59
N ILE A 9 -5.54 1.70 12.75
CA ILE A 9 -6.57 0.93 12.05
C ILE A 9 -7.88 1.02 12.85
N PRO A 10 -9.00 1.45 12.23
CA PRO A 10 -10.32 1.41 12.86
C PRO A 10 -10.67 -0.02 13.33
N LYS A 11 -11.35 -0.14 14.48
CA LYS A 11 -11.55 -1.43 15.17
C LYS A 11 -12.27 -2.46 14.29
N GLU A 12 -13.21 -2.00 13.48
CA GLU A 12 -13.98 -2.79 12.53
C GLU A 12 -13.12 -3.47 11.45
N PHE A 13 -11.95 -2.91 11.12
CA PHE A 13 -11.08 -3.42 10.06
C PHE A 13 -9.85 -4.16 10.58
N ILE A 14 -9.69 -4.38 11.89
CA ILE A 14 -8.46 -4.99 12.44
C ILE A 14 -8.22 -6.39 11.87
N LEU A 15 -9.26 -7.24 11.80
CA LEU A 15 -9.15 -8.60 11.30
C LEU A 15 -8.87 -8.62 9.78
N ASP A 16 -9.57 -7.78 9.03
CA ASP A 16 -9.40 -7.71 7.58
C ASP A 16 -8.04 -7.12 7.21
N ALA A 17 -7.60 -6.06 7.90
CA ALA A 17 -6.30 -5.44 7.69
C ALA A 17 -5.14 -6.42 7.93
N HIS A 18 -5.27 -7.32 8.92
CA HIS A 18 -4.30 -8.39 9.12
C HIS A 18 -4.17 -9.27 7.86
N HIS A 19 -5.28 -9.73 7.31
CA HIS A 19 -5.28 -10.52 6.08
C HIS A 19 -4.78 -9.71 4.87
N TRP A 20 -5.21 -8.46 4.71
CA TRP A 20 -4.76 -7.58 3.63
C TRP A 20 -3.24 -7.40 3.63
N LEU A 21 -2.63 -7.17 4.79
CA LEU A 21 -1.18 -7.02 4.91
C LEU A 21 -0.44 -8.32 4.56
N ILE A 22 -0.94 -9.47 5.01
CA ILE A 22 -0.34 -10.78 4.69
C ILE A 22 -0.46 -11.08 3.20
N LEU A 23 -1.64 -10.91 2.62
CA LEU A 23 -1.90 -11.18 1.21
C LEU A 23 -1.10 -10.21 0.33
N HIS A 24 -1.05 -8.94 0.68
CA HIS A 24 -0.25 -7.95 -0.03
C HIS A 24 1.24 -8.31 -0.02
N GLY A 25 1.80 -8.67 1.15
CA GLY A 25 3.20 -9.11 1.24
C GLY A 25 3.48 -10.42 0.48
N ARG A 26 2.53 -11.35 0.48
CA ARG A 26 2.69 -12.66 -0.20
C ARG A 26 2.61 -12.55 -1.72
N TYR A 27 1.74 -11.70 -2.26
CA TYR A 27 1.40 -11.69 -3.69
C TYR A 27 1.87 -10.44 -4.45
N CYS A 28 2.14 -9.34 -3.76
CA CYS A 28 2.49 -8.05 -4.37
C CYS A 28 3.84 -7.51 -3.87
N CYS A 29 3.95 -7.20 -2.58
CA CYS A 29 5.16 -6.65 -1.95
C CYS A 29 6.12 -7.76 -1.47
N ILE A 30 6.55 -8.61 -2.42
CA ILE A 30 7.42 -9.74 -2.12
C ILE A 30 8.87 -9.30 -1.85
N ALA A 31 9.58 -10.02 -0.96
CA ALA A 31 10.85 -9.58 -0.40
C ALA A 31 11.99 -9.29 -1.39
N ARG A 32 12.07 -10.03 -2.52
CA ARG A 32 13.21 -9.91 -3.45
C ARG A 32 12.93 -9.08 -4.71
N LYS A 33 11.73 -9.18 -5.26
CA LYS A 33 11.32 -8.50 -6.50
C LYS A 33 9.86 -8.05 -6.38
N PRO A 34 9.56 -7.01 -5.57
CA PRO A 34 8.20 -6.55 -5.38
C PRO A 34 7.59 -6.09 -6.69
N LYS A 35 6.28 -6.28 -6.84
CA LYS A 35 5.53 -5.89 -8.04
C LYS A 35 5.02 -4.46 -7.92
N CYS A 36 5.93 -3.49 -7.77
CA CYS A 36 5.54 -2.10 -7.50
C CYS A 36 4.72 -1.47 -8.64
N SER A 37 4.85 -1.94 -9.88
CA SER A 37 4.01 -1.55 -11.02
C SER A 37 2.54 -1.94 -10.88
N GLU A 38 2.24 -3.02 -10.16
CA GLU A 38 0.88 -3.53 -9.92
C GLU A 38 0.37 -3.16 -8.52
N CYS A 39 1.21 -2.51 -7.71
CA CYS A 39 0.90 -2.22 -6.32
C CYS A 39 -0.06 -1.03 -6.21
N VAL A 40 -1.27 -1.30 -5.70
CA VAL A 40 -2.34 -0.30 -5.52
C VAL A 40 -1.99 0.85 -4.57
N VAL A 41 -0.96 0.70 -3.74
CA VAL A 41 -0.48 1.73 -2.80
C VAL A 41 0.92 2.25 -3.16
N ALA A 42 1.39 2.03 -4.40
CA ALA A 42 2.73 2.43 -4.82
C ALA A 42 2.95 3.96 -4.81
N ASP A 43 1.87 4.71 -4.99
CA ASP A 43 1.80 6.16 -4.97
C ASP A 43 2.10 6.74 -3.58
N VAL A 44 1.56 6.13 -2.53
CA VAL A 44 1.78 6.52 -1.12
C VAL A 44 2.90 5.73 -0.42
N CYS A 45 3.55 4.81 -1.13
CA CYS A 45 4.64 4.01 -0.57
C CYS A 45 5.92 4.84 -0.38
N ASN A 46 6.49 4.80 0.83
CA ASN A 46 7.71 5.54 1.18
C ASN A 46 9.01 4.79 0.87
N TRP A 47 8.96 3.61 0.25
CA TRP A 47 10.16 2.85 -0.09
C TRP A 47 10.86 3.46 -1.31
N PRO A 48 12.14 3.87 -1.24
CA PRO A 48 12.81 4.62 -2.31
C PRO A 48 12.93 3.82 -3.61
N ASP A 49 13.27 2.54 -3.52
CA ASP A 49 13.62 1.70 -4.67
C ASP A 49 12.38 1.25 -5.46
N ARG A 50 11.16 1.59 -5.01
CA ARG A 50 9.90 1.21 -5.67
C ARG A 50 9.84 1.60 -7.15
N PHE A 51 10.53 2.69 -7.53
CA PHE A 51 10.59 3.15 -8.92
C PHE A 51 11.42 2.22 -9.80
N GLU A 52 12.41 1.52 -9.25
CA GLU A 52 13.16 0.48 -9.96
C GLU A 52 12.28 -0.75 -10.28
N PHE A 53 11.23 -0.95 -9.49
CA PHE A 53 10.24 -2.02 -9.66
C PHE A 53 8.95 -1.54 -10.36
N GLY A 54 9.03 -0.42 -11.08
CA GLY A 54 7.98 0.04 -11.99
C GLY A 54 6.81 0.77 -11.33
N ALA A 55 6.94 1.25 -10.09
CA ALA A 55 5.95 2.13 -9.48
C ALA A 55 5.67 3.35 -10.38
N GLN A 56 4.41 3.55 -10.74
CA GLN A 56 3.99 4.74 -11.47
C GLN A 56 3.75 5.88 -10.49
N LYS A 57 4.29 7.07 -10.78
CA LYS A 57 3.85 8.29 -10.11
C LYS A 57 2.46 8.63 -10.66
N GLN A 58 1.39 8.12 -10.06
CA GLN A 58 0.09 8.69 -10.38
C GLN A 58 0.06 10.14 -9.87
N ILE A 59 -0.13 11.03 -10.84
CA ILE A 59 -0.29 12.47 -10.71
C ILE A 59 -1.38 12.73 -9.68
N ALA A 60 -1.15 13.70 -8.80
CA ALA A 60 -2.16 14.19 -7.87
C ALA A 60 -3.50 14.29 -8.59
N VAL A 61 -4.48 13.46 -8.20
CA VAL A 61 -5.89 13.71 -8.51
C VAL A 61 -6.25 14.95 -7.70
N LYS A 62 -5.80 16.11 -8.18
CA LYS A 62 -6.39 17.39 -7.83
C LYS A 62 -7.81 17.31 -8.34
N ASN A 63 -8.74 17.31 -7.38
CA ASN A 63 -10.11 17.76 -7.55
C ASN A 63 -10.90 17.00 -8.64
N ILE A 64 -11.49 15.88 -8.24
CA ILE A 64 -12.87 15.62 -8.68
C ILE A 64 -13.75 16.43 -7.72
N GLU A 65 -13.81 17.74 -7.91
CA GLU A 65 -14.95 18.55 -7.46
C GLU A 65 -16.00 18.46 -8.57
N ALA A 66 -17.14 17.85 -8.29
CA ALA A 66 -18.45 18.25 -8.82
C ALA A 66 -19.54 17.39 -8.15
N GLU A 67 -20.31 18.08 -7.28
CA GLU A 67 -21.53 17.70 -6.52
C GLU A 67 -21.36 16.86 -5.25
#